data_AF-A0A3M6K9U6-F1
#
_entry.id   AF-A0A3M6K9U6-F1
#
_cell.length_a   1.000
_cell.length_b   1.000
_cell.length_c   1.000
_cell.angle_alpha   90.00
_cell.angle_beta   90.00
_cell.angle_gamma   90.00
#
_symmetry.space_group_name_H-M   'P 1'
#
loop_
_entity.id
_entity.type
_entity.pdbx_description
1 polymer ?
#
loop_
_entity_poly.entity_id
_entity_poly.type
_entity_poly.pdbx_seq_one_letter_code
_entity_poly.pdbx_strand_id
1 'polypeptide(L)'
;LCNHAEANAIMHCAILGIEAGVKGAVLYSTLVPCLECSKMAITLGIKKFVCLDEYPETDYDLIKEAGVEIEILNKDKIEKWASKMIEPKE
;
A
#
# COMPACT_ATOMS: atom_id res chain seq x y z
N LEU A 1 16.53 -10.11 9.40
CA LEU A 1 15.93 -10.08 8.05
C LEU A 1 15.00 -8.87 8.03
N CYS A 2 15.30 -7.82 7.27
CA CYS A 2 14.40 -6.67 7.13
C CYS A 2 13.53 -6.87 5.90
N ASN A 3 12.23 -6.64 6.04
CA ASN A 3 11.26 -6.65 4.96
C ASN A 3 10.53 -5.30 4.94
N HIS A 4 10.11 -4.89 3.76
CA HIS A 4 9.18 -3.77 3.58
C HIS A 4 7.82 -4.10 4.20
N ALA A 5 7.12 -3.07 4.65
CA ALA A 5 5.84 -3.25 5.33
C ALA A 5 4.80 -3.93 4.41
N GLU A 6 4.83 -3.62 3.12
CA GLU A 6 3.95 -4.14 2.07
C GLU A 6 4.15 -5.64 1.89
N ALA A 7 5.38 -6.08 1.70
CA ALA A 7 5.70 -7.48 1.55
C ALA A 7 5.43 -8.27 2.84
N ASN A 8 5.63 -7.67 4.02
CA ASN A 8 5.23 -8.28 5.29
C ASN A 8 3.69 -8.46 5.38
N ALA A 9 2.91 -7.43 5.03
CA ALA A 9 1.45 -7.49 5.05
C ALA A 9 0.91 -8.57 4.07
N ILE A 10 1.51 -8.65 2.88
CA ILE A 10 1.22 -9.69 1.88
C ILE A 10 1.51 -11.10 2.43
N MET A 11 2.68 -11.30 3.04
CA MET A 11 3.05 -12.59 3.63
C MET A 11 2.07 -12.99 4.74
N HIS A 12 1.66 -12.04 5.58
CA HIS A 12 0.66 -12.28 6.61
C HIS A 12 -0.70 -12.70 6.03
N CYS A 13 -1.15 -12.09 4.93
CA CYS A 13 -2.37 -12.53 4.24
C CYS A 13 -2.24 -13.97 3.76
N ALA A 14 -1.10 -14.34 3.17
CA ALA A 14 -0.84 -15.71 2.70
C ALA A 14 -0.82 -16.72 3.85
N ILE A 15 -0.15 -16.40 4.97
CA ILE A 15 -0.08 -17.25 6.17
C ILE A 15 -1.49 -17.50 6.75
N LEU A 16 -2.34 -16.47 6.75
CA LEU A 16 -3.70 -16.54 7.29
C LEU A 16 -4.73 -17.09 6.28
N GLY A 17 -4.32 -17.45 5.06
CA GLY A 17 -5.23 -17.93 4.01
C GLY A 17 -6.22 -16.87 3.53
N ILE A 18 -5.86 -15.58 3.63
CA ILE A 18 -6.69 -14.46 3.18
C ILE A 18 -6.46 -14.23 1.69
N GLU A 19 -7.52 -14.42 0.90
CA GLU A 19 -7.53 -14.21 -0.55
C GLU A 19 -7.63 -12.71 -0.91
N ALA A 20 -6.61 -11.92 -0.57
CA ALA A 20 -6.60 -10.47 -0.81
C ALA A 20 -6.83 -10.12 -2.30
N GLY A 21 -6.39 -10.98 -3.23
CA GLY A 21 -6.53 -10.77 -4.67
C GLY A 21 -7.93 -10.85 -5.24
N VAL A 22 -8.78 -11.70 -4.67
CA VAL A 22 -9.97 -12.22 -5.37
C VAL A 22 -11.12 -11.21 -5.40
N LYS A 23 -11.12 -10.25 -4.48
CA LYS A 23 -12.22 -9.27 -4.31
C LYS A 23 -11.82 -7.82 -4.60
N GLY A 24 -10.69 -7.58 -5.25
CA GLY A 24 -10.21 -6.22 -5.52
C GLY A 24 -9.76 -5.51 -4.24
N ALA A 25 -8.75 -6.07 -3.55
CA ALA A 25 -8.17 -5.41 -2.39
C ALA A 25 -7.48 -4.09 -2.76
N VAL A 26 -7.38 -3.24 -1.75
CA VAL A 26 -6.70 -1.96 -1.77
C VAL A 26 -5.54 -2.00 -0.78
N LEU A 27 -4.33 -1.66 -1.24
CA LEU A 27 -3.15 -1.54 -0.39
C LEU A 27 -3.05 -0.09 0.10
N TYR A 28 -3.03 0.09 1.41
CA TYR A 28 -2.77 1.38 2.04
C TYR A 28 -1.35 1.38 2.59
N SER A 29 -0.52 2.34 2.17
CA SER A 29 0.85 2.51 2.66
C SER A 29 1.20 3.99 2.81
N THR A 30 2.29 4.28 3.51
CA THR A 30 2.79 5.66 3.61
C THR A 30 3.37 6.12 2.27
N LEU A 31 4.21 5.30 1.66
CA LEU A 31 4.91 5.60 0.42
C LEU A 31 4.42 4.67 -0.67
N VAL A 32 4.40 5.13 -1.92
CA VAL A 32 4.08 4.24 -3.05
C VAL A 32 5.04 3.03 -3.05
N PRO A 33 4.55 1.79 -3.26
CA PRO A 33 5.39 0.62 -3.14
C PRO A 33 6.54 0.60 -4.15
N CYS A 34 7.74 0.23 -3.72
CA CYS A 34 8.88 0.04 -4.61
C CYS A 34 8.61 -1.03 -5.68
N LEU A 35 9.48 -1.13 -6.69
CA LEU A 35 9.35 -2.08 -7.81
C LEU A 35 8.98 -3.52 -7.37
N GLU A 36 9.71 -4.08 -6.40
CA GLU A 36 9.48 -5.48 -5.99
C GLU A 36 8.18 -5.65 -5.21
N CYS A 37 7.83 -4.71 -4.32
CA CYS A 37 6.56 -4.75 -3.60
C CYS A 37 5.37 -4.54 -4.54
N SER A 38 5.52 -3.68 -5.56
CA SER A 38 4.54 -3.47 -6.62
C SER A 38 4.29 -4.75 -7.42
N LYS A 39 5.35 -5.45 -7.85
CA LYS A 39 5.21 -6.76 -8.54
C LYS A 39 4.47 -7.78 -7.69
N MET A 40 4.79 -7.86 -6.39
CA MET A 40 4.10 -8.77 -5.47
C MET A 40 2.62 -8.43 -5.35
N ALA A 41 2.29 -7.15 -5.14
CA ALA A 41 0.92 -6.67 -5.01
C ALA A 41 0.09 -6.90 -6.28
N ILE A 42 0.66 -6.61 -7.46
CA ILE A 42 0.03 -6.86 -8.77
C ILE A 42 -0.22 -8.35 -8.96
N THR A 43 0.76 -9.20 -8.65
CA THR A 43 0.66 -10.67 -8.79
C THR A 43 -0.43 -11.24 -7.91
N LEU A 44 -0.60 -10.69 -6.71
CA LEU A 44 -1.71 -11.06 -5.82
C LEU A 44 -3.05 -10.62 -6.37
N GLY A 45 -3.12 -9.63 -7.26
CA GLY A 45 -4.37 -9.09 -7.80
C GLY A 45 -4.90 -7.86 -7.07
N ILE A 46 -4.07 -7.16 -6.28
CA ILE A 46 -4.42 -5.85 -5.71
C ILE A 46 -4.66 -4.86 -6.85
N LYS A 47 -5.74 -4.07 -6.76
CA LYS A 47 -6.19 -3.18 -7.85
C LYS A 47 -6.01 -1.69 -7.58
N LYS A 48 -5.78 -1.31 -6.32
CA LYS A 48 -5.57 0.09 -5.96
C LYS A 48 -4.54 0.23 -4.85
N PHE A 49 -3.66 1.20 -4.99
CA PHE A 49 -2.72 1.68 -3.98
C PHE A 49 -3.19 3.05 -3.50
N VAL A 50 -3.33 3.20 -2.18
CA VAL A 50 -3.64 4.47 -1.54
C VAL A 50 -2.46 4.85 -0.67
N CYS A 51 -1.79 5.94 -1.01
CA CYS A 51 -0.50 6.32 -0.43
C CYS A 51 -0.52 7.76 0.09
N LEU A 52 0.37 8.08 1.04
CA LEU A 52 0.54 9.45 1.54
C LEU A 52 1.54 10.27 0.72
N ASP A 53 2.51 9.60 0.11
CA ASP A 53 3.55 10.25 -0.69
C ASP A 53 4.17 9.31 -1.71
N GLU A 54 4.94 9.88 -2.62
CA GLU A 54 5.69 9.17 -3.66
C GLU A 54 6.97 8.52 -3.13
N TYR A 55 7.46 7.49 -3.82
CA TYR A 55 8.74 6.84 -3.50
C TYR A 55 9.65 6.80 -4.73
N PRO A 56 10.94 7.20 -4.63
CA PRO A 56 11.83 7.31 -5.79
C PRO A 56 12.06 6.02 -6.58
N GLU A 57 12.05 4.86 -5.91
CA GLU A 57 12.27 3.55 -6.56
C GLU A 57 10.97 2.87 -7.00
N THR A 58 9.89 3.66 -7.13
CA THR A 58 8.63 3.20 -7.70
C THR A 58 8.72 3.20 -9.22
N ASP A 59 8.27 2.11 -9.82
CA ASP A 59 8.06 2.02 -11.26
C ASP A 59 6.57 2.27 -11.57
N TYR A 60 6.25 3.54 -11.85
CA TYR A 60 4.88 3.98 -12.13
C TYR A 60 4.34 3.45 -13.46
N ASP A 61 5.23 3.22 -14.43
CA ASP A 61 4.86 2.67 -15.73
C ASP A 61 4.38 1.22 -15.57
N LEU A 62 5.11 0.40 -14.81
CA LEU A 62 4.69 -0.96 -14.48
C LEU A 62 3.31 -1.01 -13.81
N ILE A 63 3.09 -0.14 -12.81
CA ILE A 63 1.81 -0.12 -12.07
C ILE A 63 0.66 0.27 -13.01
N LYS A 64 0.89 1.23 -13.91
CA LYS A 64 -0.08 1.67 -14.90
C LYS A 64 -0.37 0.59 -15.94
N GLU A 65 0.65 -0.09 -16.46
CA GLU A 65 0.50 -1.21 -17.40
C GLU A 65 -0.28 -2.38 -16.80
N ALA A 66 -0.10 -2.63 -15.49
CA ALA A 66 -0.87 -3.63 -14.75
C ALA A 66 -2.33 -3.22 -14.47
N GLY A 67 -2.71 -1.99 -14.80
CA GLY A 67 -4.06 -1.46 -14.56
C GLY A 67 -4.39 -1.27 -13.08
N VAL A 68 -3.38 -0.97 -12.26
CA VAL A 68 -3.55 -0.66 -10.83
C VAL A 68 -3.66 0.85 -10.64
N GLU A 69 -4.65 1.29 -9.88
CA GLU A 69 -4.87 2.70 -9.59
C GLU A 69 -3.97 3.17 -8.43
N ILE A 70 -3.37 4.36 -8.54
CA ILE A 70 -2.64 5.00 -7.44
C ILE A 70 -3.38 6.26 -7.03
N GLU A 71 -3.67 6.39 -5.74
CA GLU A 71 -4.30 7.57 -5.14
C GLU A 71 -3.39 8.13 -4.05
N ILE A 72 -2.86 9.33 -4.27
CA ILE A 72 -2.13 10.07 -3.23
C ILE A 72 -3.14 10.85 -2.39
N LEU A 73 -3.18 10.56 -1.09
CA LEU A 73 -4.07 11.22 -0.16
C LEU A 73 -3.67 12.67 0.07
N ASN A 74 -4.68 13.53 0.12
CA ASN A 74 -4.49 14.93 0.49
C ASN A 74 -4.15 15.04 1.99
N LYS A 75 -2.99 15.64 2.29
CA LYS A 75 -2.45 15.78 3.65
C LYS A 75 -3.31 16.65 4.57
N ASP A 76 -3.94 17.71 4.05
CA ASP A 76 -4.85 18.57 4.82
C ASP A 76 -6.07 17.80 5.35
N LYS A 77 -6.56 16.81 4.59
CA LYS A 77 -7.74 16.01 4.99
C LYS A 77 -7.44 15.03 6.12
N ILE A 78 -6.18 14.59 6.25
CA ILE A 78 -5.77 13.59 7.24
C ILE A 78 -5.20 14.22 8.51
N GLU A 79 -4.80 15.50 8.48
CA GLU A 79 -4.16 16.19 9.61
C GLU A 79 -4.96 16.04 10.90
N LYS A 80 -6.28 16.27 10.86
CA LYS A 80 -7.18 16.09 12.01
C LYS A 80 -7.08 14.70 12.63
N TRP A 81 -7.04 13.65 11.80
CA TRP A 81 -6.98 12.27 12.27
C TRP A 81 -5.58 11.90 12.76
N ALA A 82 -4.54 12.39 12.08
CA ALA A 82 -3.16 12.19 12.47
C ALA A 82 -2.88 12.78 13.85
N SER A 83 -3.33 14.03 14.12
CA SER A 83 -3.23 14.64 15.46
C SER A 83 -3.89 13.76 16.51
N LYS A 84 -5.11 13.29 16.25
CA LYS A 84 -5.87 12.44 17.18
C LYS A 84 -5.25 11.07 17.44
N MET A 85 -4.49 10.52 16.50
CA MET A 85 -3.81 9.23 16.67
C MET A 85 -2.50 9.36 17.46
N ILE A 86 -1.85 10.52 17.42
CA ILE A 86 -0.58 10.79 18.12
C ILE A 86 -0.82 11.29 19.55
N GLU A 87 -2.00 11.86 19.83
CA GLU A 87 -2.40 12.24 21.18
C GLU A 87 -2.25 11.04 22.14
N PRO A 88 -1.50 11.20 23.26
CA PRO A 88 -1.37 10.13 24.24
C PRO A 88 -2.76 9.79 24.78
N LYS A 89 -3.11 8.50 24.73
CA LYS A 89 -4.31 8.02 25.42
C LYS A 89 -4.06 8.15 26.92
N GLU A 90 -4.71 9.13 27.56
CA GLU A 90 -4.87 9.19 29.02
C GLU A 90 -5.50 7.91 29.58
#